data_AF-A0A6A2FHS0-F1
#
_entry.id   AF-A0A6A2FHS0-F1
#
_cell.length_a   1.000
_cell.length_b   1.000
_cell.length_c   1.000
_cell.angle_alpha   90.00
_cell.angle_beta   90.00
_cell.angle_gamma   90.00
#
_symmetry.space_group_name_H-M   'P 1'
#
loop_
_entity.id
_entity.type
_entity.pdbx_description
1 polymer ?
#
loop_
_entity_poly.entity_id
_entity_poly.type
_entity_poly.pdbx_seq_one_letter_code
_entity_poly.pdbx_strand_id
1 'polypeptide(L)'
;MKRLTVLFSLAITAGILLFSAQSCIKKNDPVPEDYETGEDVGYTMSLLTNIYDAALDVAQTIVAPTPAAATILPSTVTVAYTDSLYSDGDGIEYEVVFRNIDSVTFDGGSQCTDERTRAGSFFITQTKPINEVGAVLTLTLSNADKIHYVGNGTDMIRFNGTIVITRSGAKTFNIGSNVDAKYKTGKVHIETAEERKEVTNVGQGIWNAVYDVTGTGKGITREGSSFTFFTATVLQKSIQPICSRSYVQGLVEVKNTTENANVTINFDHKFNKECDRNFAVSLTNGQAKIYKIN
;
A
#
# COMPACT_ATOMS: atom_id res chain seq x y z
N MET A 1 2.16 -58.62 -95.26
CA MET A 1 2.07 -57.15 -95.34
C MET A 1 1.42 -56.65 -94.06
N LYS A 2 2.00 -55.62 -93.41
CA LYS A 2 1.35 -54.52 -92.64
C LYS A 2 0.28 -54.92 -91.58
N ARG A 3 0.27 -54.46 -90.33
CA ARG A 3 0.75 -53.18 -89.79
C ARG A 3 0.66 -53.16 -88.26
N LEU A 4 1.55 -52.37 -87.68
CA LEU A 4 1.62 -51.86 -86.31
C LEU A 4 0.61 -50.69 -86.10
N THR A 5 0.01 -50.55 -84.92
CA THR A 5 -0.60 -49.31 -84.35
C THR A 5 -0.91 -49.63 -82.88
N VAL A 6 -0.25 -49.17 -81.81
CA VAL A 6 0.16 -47.83 -81.29
C VAL A 6 -1.02 -46.92 -80.94
N LEU A 7 -1.03 -46.47 -79.66
CA LEU A 7 -1.57 -45.25 -79.02
C LEU A 7 -2.48 -45.57 -77.81
N PHE A 8 -2.53 -44.84 -76.68
CA PHE A 8 -1.67 -43.88 -75.96
C PHE A 8 -2.50 -43.44 -74.72
N SER A 9 -1.84 -43.20 -73.57
CA SER A 9 -2.31 -42.35 -72.43
C SER A 9 -3.53 -42.81 -71.59
N LEU A 10 -3.64 -42.57 -70.28
CA LEU A 10 -3.27 -41.39 -69.48
C LEU A 10 -3.06 -41.76 -68.00
N ALA A 11 -2.15 -41.05 -67.32
CA ALA A 11 -1.81 -41.13 -65.89
C ALA A 11 -2.94 -40.65 -64.95
N ILE A 12 -2.89 -41.05 -63.67
CA ILE A 12 -2.98 -40.14 -62.49
C ILE A 12 -2.36 -40.87 -61.29
N THR A 13 -1.26 -40.30 -60.82
CA THR A 13 -0.56 -40.55 -59.56
C THR A 13 -1.29 -39.80 -58.45
N ALA A 14 -1.62 -40.46 -57.34
CA ALA A 14 -2.04 -39.79 -56.12
C ALA A 14 -1.24 -40.36 -54.94
N GLY A 15 -0.03 -39.84 -54.75
CA GLY A 15 0.73 -40.02 -53.52
C GLY A 15 0.13 -39.15 -52.42
N ILE A 16 -0.48 -39.80 -51.43
CA ILE A 16 -0.96 -39.15 -50.22
C ILE A 16 0.25 -38.89 -49.32
N LEU A 17 0.79 -37.67 -49.42
CA LEU A 17 1.73 -37.11 -48.46
C LEU A 17 0.96 -36.78 -47.17
N LEU A 18 1.16 -37.61 -46.15
CA LEU A 18 0.81 -37.34 -44.77
C LEU A 18 1.65 -36.16 -44.26
N PHE A 19 1.13 -34.93 -44.42
CA PHE A 19 1.59 -33.79 -43.64
C PHE A 19 1.15 -33.97 -42.20
N SER A 20 2.03 -34.54 -41.37
CA SER A 20 1.94 -34.39 -39.92
C SER A 20 2.18 -32.91 -39.58
N ALA A 21 1.11 -32.14 -39.45
CA ALA A 21 1.16 -30.84 -38.82
C ALA A 21 1.56 -31.04 -37.35
N GLN A 22 2.86 -30.94 -37.07
CA GLN A 22 3.33 -30.66 -35.72
C GLN A 22 2.74 -29.30 -35.36
N SER A 23 1.69 -29.33 -34.56
CA SER A 23 1.19 -28.15 -33.87
C SER A 23 2.33 -27.67 -32.97
N CYS A 24 3.04 -26.63 -33.40
CA CYS A 24 3.92 -25.87 -32.55
C CYS A 24 3.06 -25.27 -31.43
N ILE A 25 2.94 -26.00 -30.32
CA ILE A 25 2.49 -25.40 -29.07
C ILE A 25 3.51 -24.30 -28.79
N LYS A 26 3.08 -23.04 -28.93
CA LYS A 26 3.83 -21.89 -28.43
C LYS A 26 4.16 -22.23 -26.98
N LYS A 27 5.44 -22.47 -26.71
CA LYS A 27 5.94 -22.52 -25.34
C LYS A 27 5.57 -21.16 -24.77
N ASN A 28 4.69 -21.12 -23.77
CA ASN A 28 4.37 -19.87 -23.08
C ASN A 28 5.72 -19.28 -22.67
N ASP A 29 6.01 -18.07 -23.16
CA ASP A 29 7.18 -17.34 -22.71
C ASP A 29 7.14 -17.34 -21.18
N PRO A 30 8.28 -17.57 -20.49
CA PRO A 30 8.31 -17.55 -19.04
C PRO A 30 7.71 -16.22 -18.59
N VAL A 31 6.64 -16.27 -17.81
CA VAL A 31 6.08 -15.07 -17.20
C VAL A 31 7.19 -14.47 -16.34
N PRO A 32 7.52 -13.18 -16.50
CA PRO A 32 8.55 -12.58 -15.67
C PRO A 32 8.18 -12.75 -14.19
N GLU A 33 9.10 -13.31 -13.41
CA GLU A 33 8.96 -13.41 -11.97
C GLU A 33 9.25 -12.02 -11.40
N ASP A 34 8.28 -11.43 -10.70
CA ASP A 34 8.36 -10.05 -10.21
C ASP A 34 7.88 -9.96 -8.77
N TYR A 35 8.55 -10.71 -7.90
CA TYR A 35 8.24 -10.70 -6.48
C TYR A 35 8.62 -9.36 -5.84
N GLU A 36 9.61 -8.68 -6.41
CA GLU A 36 10.21 -7.43 -5.97
C GLU A 36 9.19 -6.29 -6.04
N THR A 37 8.43 -6.16 -7.13
CA THR A 37 7.35 -5.18 -7.20
C THR A 37 6.25 -5.45 -6.18
N GLY A 38 5.87 -6.73 -6.00
CA GLY A 38 4.88 -7.12 -4.99
C GLY A 38 5.36 -6.84 -3.56
N GLU A 39 6.64 -7.06 -3.28
CA GLU A 39 7.28 -6.72 -2.02
C GLU A 39 7.23 -5.20 -1.77
N ASP A 40 7.70 -4.40 -2.73
CA ASP A 40 7.75 -2.94 -2.64
C ASP A 40 6.38 -2.33 -2.34
N VAL A 41 5.37 -2.79 -3.08
CA VAL A 41 3.99 -2.32 -2.90
C VAL A 41 3.45 -2.79 -1.55
N GLY A 42 3.56 -4.07 -1.22
CA GLY A 42 3.02 -4.65 0.01
C GLY A 42 3.59 -4.02 1.29
N TYR A 43 4.91 -3.83 1.35
CA TYR A 43 5.55 -3.13 2.47
C TYR A 43 5.17 -1.66 2.53
N THR A 44 5.24 -0.94 1.40
CA THR A 44 4.97 0.50 1.39
C THR A 44 3.53 0.79 1.79
N MET A 45 2.55 0.02 1.30
CA MET A 45 1.15 0.11 1.73
C MET A 45 0.98 -0.18 3.23
N SER A 46 1.68 -1.21 3.75
CA SER A 46 1.65 -1.58 5.17
C SER A 46 2.19 -0.47 6.08
N LEU A 47 3.14 0.33 5.60
CA LEU A 47 3.67 1.46 6.37
C LEU A 47 2.81 2.72 6.20
N LEU A 48 2.35 3.00 4.98
CA LEU A 48 1.49 4.15 4.70
C LEU A 48 0.21 4.14 5.52
N THR A 49 -0.45 2.99 5.60
CA THR A 49 -1.69 2.85 6.38
C THR A 49 -1.48 3.25 7.85
N ASN A 50 -0.28 3.03 8.41
CA ASN A 50 0.04 3.38 9.80
C ASN A 50 0.32 4.88 9.95
N ILE A 51 0.80 5.56 8.91
CA ILE A 51 0.91 7.02 8.88
C ILE A 51 -0.48 7.65 8.91
N TYR A 52 -1.41 7.11 8.12
CA TYR A 52 -2.79 7.61 8.06
C TYR A 52 -3.46 7.47 9.42
N ASP A 53 -3.30 6.31 10.06
CA ASP A 53 -3.85 6.04 11.38
C ASP A 53 -3.30 7.03 12.42
N ALA A 54 -1.98 7.24 12.48
CA ALA A 54 -1.39 8.18 13.44
C ALA A 54 -1.87 9.63 13.25
N ALA A 55 -2.05 10.07 12.00
CA ALA A 55 -2.56 11.41 11.73
C ALA A 55 -4.04 11.57 12.09
N LEU A 56 -4.86 10.56 11.79
CA LEU A 56 -6.27 10.54 12.19
C LEU A 56 -6.44 10.52 13.71
N ASP A 57 -5.59 9.77 14.41
CA ASP A 57 -5.58 9.69 15.87
C ASP A 57 -5.34 11.07 16.50
N VAL A 58 -4.30 11.78 16.04
CA VAL A 58 -4.02 13.15 16.50
C VAL A 58 -5.20 14.06 16.21
N ALA A 59 -5.66 14.11 14.96
CA ALA A 59 -6.69 15.06 14.53
C ALA A 59 -8.00 14.91 15.31
N GLN A 60 -8.32 13.70 15.76
CA GLN A 60 -9.50 13.44 16.59
C GLN A 60 -9.34 13.93 18.03
N THR A 61 -8.13 13.89 18.58
CA THR A 61 -7.85 14.32 19.96
C THR A 61 -7.83 15.85 20.14
N ILE A 62 -7.60 16.62 19.07
CA ILE A 62 -7.50 18.09 19.15
C ILE A 62 -8.83 18.76 19.54
N VAL A 63 -9.95 18.22 19.07
CA VAL A 63 -11.29 18.84 19.23
C VAL A 63 -11.94 18.42 20.55
N ALA A 64 -11.49 17.30 21.12
CA ALA A 64 -12.00 16.77 22.36
C ALA A 64 -10.83 16.22 23.18
N PRO A 65 -10.18 17.05 24.03
CA PRO A 65 -9.25 16.58 25.05
C PRO A 65 -10.06 15.78 26.08
N THR A 66 -10.45 14.58 25.67
CA THR A 66 -11.18 13.62 26.47
C THR A 66 -10.16 12.88 27.33
N PRO A 67 -10.48 12.60 28.60
CA PRO A 67 -9.57 11.91 29.49
C PRO A 67 -9.27 10.50 28.93
N ALA A 68 -8.00 10.27 28.60
CA ALA A 68 -7.38 8.98 28.29
C ALA A 68 -8.20 8.06 27.35
N ALA A 69 -8.61 8.56 26.18
CA ALA A 69 -8.91 7.65 25.08
C ALA A 69 -7.63 6.88 24.73
N ALA A 70 -7.74 5.57 24.49
CA ALA A 70 -6.62 4.80 23.98
C ALA A 70 -6.17 5.42 22.64
N THR A 71 -4.88 5.73 22.54
CA THR A 71 -4.27 6.46 21.42
C THR A 71 -3.09 5.65 20.87
N ILE A 72 -2.84 5.80 19.57
CA ILE A 72 -1.65 5.28 18.91
C ILE A 72 -0.40 5.97 19.46
N LEU A 73 -0.51 7.26 19.78
CA LEU A 73 0.63 8.08 20.14
C LEU A 73 1.01 7.95 21.62
N PRO A 74 2.27 7.68 21.94
CA PRO A 74 2.74 7.67 23.31
C PRO A 74 2.86 9.11 23.84
N SER A 75 2.89 9.26 25.17
CA SER A 75 3.03 10.56 25.84
C SER A 75 4.33 11.31 25.53
N THR A 76 5.30 10.67 24.87
CA THR A 76 6.54 11.29 24.43
C THR A 76 6.38 12.08 23.12
N VAL A 77 5.27 11.92 22.41
CA VAL A 77 4.96 12.67 21.19
C VAL A 77 4.33 14.00 21.58
N THR A 78 4.80 15.09 20.98
CA THR A 78 4.29 16.43 21.24
C THR A 78 3.60 17.00 20.02
N VAL A 79 2.49 17.71 20.23
CA VAL A 79 1.80 18.47 19.18
C VAL A 79 2.11 19.95 19.37
N ALA A 80 2.78 20.56 18.39
CA ALA A 80 3.13 21.98 18.40
C ALA A 80 2.22 22.73 17.42
N TYR A 81 1.36 23.61 17.94
CA TYR A 81 0.44 24.39 17.12
C TYR A 81 1.13 25.63 16.55
N THR A 82 1.02 25.80 15.24
CA THR A 82 1.28 27.07 14.56
C THR A 82 0.01 27.92 14.58
N ASP A 83 -1.13 27.27 14.36
CA ASP A 83 -2.45 27.83 14.47
C ASP A 83 -3.40 26.80 15.13
N SER A 84 -4.31 27.28 15.98
CA SER A 84 -5.15 26.47 16.84
C SER A 84 -6.64 26.86 16.80
N LEU A 85 -7.04 27.82 15.97
CA LEU A 85 -8.40 28.36 15.99
C LEU A 85 -9.16 28.09 14.68
N TYR A 86 -10.12 27.17 14.69
CA TYR A 86 -11.05 27.04 13.54
C TYR A 86 -11.91 28.28 13.26
N SER A 87 -11.97 29.24 14.17
CA SER A 87 -12.94 30.35 14.15
C SER A 87 -12.54 31.55 13.30
N ASP A 88 -11.28 31.64 12.86
CA ASP A 88 -10.77 32.73 12.02
C ASP A 88 -10.90 32.45 10.50
N GLY A 89 -11.19 31.20 10.13
CA GLY A 89 -11.70 30.82 8.81
C GLY A 89 -10.71 30.12 7.89
N ASP A 90 -9.51 29.77 8.33
CA ASP A 90 -8.50 29.05 7.53
C ASP A 90 -8.12 27.65 8.09
N GLY A 91 -8.51 27.30 9.30
CA GLY A 91 -8.44 25.93 9.82
C GLY A 91 -7.66 25.84 11.13
N ILE A 92 -6.83 24.82 11.27
CA ILE A 92 -5.74 24.78 12.25
C ILE A 92 -4.50 24.20 11.59
N GLU A 93 -3.33 24.56 12.12
CA GLU A 93 -2.03 24.08 11.66
C GLU A 93 -1.16 23.63 12.83
N TYR A 94 -0.65 22.41 12.75
CA TYR A 94 0.17 21.86 13.83
C TYR A 94 1.19 20.86 13.32
N GLU A 95 2.23 20.67 14.11
CA GLU A 95 3.28 19.69 13.88
C GLU A 95 3.20 18.58 14.92
N VAL A 96 3.26 17.34 14.45
CA VAL A 96 3.36 16.15 15.32
C VAL A 96 4.82 15.73 15.39
N VAL A 97 5.42 15.89 16.56
CA VAL A 97 6.85 15.72 16.79
C VAL A 97 7.12 14.45 17.58
N PHE A 98 7.82 13.52 16.95
CA PHE A 98 8.32 12.30 17.55
C PHE A 98 9.77 12.50 18.00
N ARG A 99 10.27 11.59 18.85
CA ARG A 99 11.69 11.56 19.19
C ARG A 99 12.54 11.41 17.92
N ASN A 100 13.65 12.13 17.86
CA ASN A 100 14.60 12.02 16.77
C ASN A 100 15.20 10.62 16.68
N ILE A 101 15.69 10.29 15.49
CA ILE A 101 16.45 9.09 15.19
C ILE A 101 17.85 9.49 14.75
N ASP A 102 18.84 8.73 15.19
CA ASP A 102 20.18 8.82 14.62
C ASP A 102 20.13 8.24 13.20
N SER A 103 20.42 9.06 12.19
CA SER A 103 20.24 8.70 10.78
C SER A 103 21.24 7.65 10.27
N VAL A 104 22.25 7.29 11.07
CA VAL A 104 23.28 6.31 10.73
C VAL A 104 22.98 4.96 11.39
N THR A 105 22.72 4.98 12.69
CA THR A 105 22.49 3.78 13.52
C THR A 105 21.02 3.36 13.54
N PHE A 106 20.11 4.25 13.11
CA PHE A 106 18.66 4.10 13.24
C PHE A 106 18.18 3.90 14.68
N ASP A 107 19.01 4.23 15.67
CA ASP A 107 18.62 4.20 17.07
C ASP A 107 17.81 5.45 17.44
N GLY A 108 16.80 5.28 18.28
CA GLY A 108 15.88 6.33 18.70
C GLY A 108 14.45 6.14 18.20
N GLY A 109 13.76 7.26 17.93
CA GLY A 109 12.34 7.25 17.63
C GLY A 109 11.43 7.03 18.84
N SER A 110 10.12 7.14 18.61
CA SER A 110 9.06 6.92 19.59
C SER A 110 8.34 5.62 19.26
N GLN A 111 8.39 4.68 20.21
CA GLN A 111 7.61 3.44 20.12
C GLN A 111 6.14 3.75 20.41
N CYS A 112 5.29 3.52 19.42
CA CYS A 112 3.86 3.79 19.47
C CYS A 112 3.06 2.54 19.88
N THR A 113 1.83 2.75 20.34
CA THR A 113 0.94 1.68 20.83
C THR A 113 0.54 0.70 19.73
N ASP A 114 0.58 1.16 18.47
CA ASP A 114 0.36 0.33 17.29
C ASP A 114 1.57 -0.54 16.90
N GLU A 115 2.57 -0.60 17.78
CA GLU A 115 3.81 -1.34 17.69
C GLU A 115 4.77 -0.85 16.58
N ARG A 116 4.53 0.32 16.02
CA ARG A 116 5.46 1.00 15.12
C ARG A 116 6.37 1.95 15.86
N THR A 117 7.58 2.08 15.37
CA THR A 117 8.46 3.18 15.74
C THR A 117 8.30 4.30 14.73
N ARG A 118 8.11 5.53 15.21
CA ARG A 118 8.04 6.75 14.41
C ARG A 118 9.11 7.74 14.85
N ALA A 119 9.71 8.47 13.92
CA ALA A 119 10.72 9.47 14.26
C ALA A 119 10.60 10.74 13.40
N GLY A 120 11.20 11.81 13.90
CA GLY A 120 11.15 13.15 13.31
C GLY A 120 9.75 13.76 13.44
N SER A 121 9.20 14.34 12.36
CA SER A 121 7.87 14.97 12.43
C SER A 121 7.15 15.01 11.09
N PHE A 122 5.85 15.27 11.16
CA PHE A 122 5.05 15.68 10.02
C PHE A 122 4.15 16.86 10.42
N PHE A 123 3.80 17.68 9.43
CA PHE A 123 2.92 18.83 9.59
C PHE A 123 1.52 18.49 9.12
N ILE A 124 0.50 18.99 9.80
CA ILE A 124 -0.89 18.85 9.42
C ILE A 124 -1.52 20.22 9.32
N THR A 125 -2.21 20.47 8.21
CA THR A 125 -3.27 21.48 8.14
C THR A 125 -4.61 20.78 8.16
N GLN A 126 -5.57 21.33 8.90
CA GLN A 126 -6.88 20.72 9.08
C GLN A 126 -7.97 21.79 8.95
N THR A 127 -8.86 21.64 7.97
CA THR A 127 -9.82 22.71 7.62
C THR A 127 -10.95 22.92 8.62
N LYS A 128 -11.32 21.88 9.36
CA LYS A 128 -12.36 21.87 10.42
C LYS A 128 -12.22 20.60 11.27
N PRO A 129 -12.94 20.45 12.39
CA PRO A 129 -12.93 19.22 13.18
C PRO A 129 -13.09 17.94 12.34
N ILE A 130 -12.20 16.95 12.53
CA ILE A 130 -12.16 15.73 11.69
C ILE A 130 -13.35 14.79 11.91
N ASN A 131 -14.19 15.06 12.91
CA ASN A 131 -15.49 14.39 13.08
C ASN A 131 -16.57 14.96 12.16
N GLU A 132 -16.35 16.12 11.53
CA GLU A 132 -17.29 16.74 10.60
C GLU A 132 -17.08 16.28 9.16
N VAL A 133 -18.19 16.09 8.43
CA VAL A 133 -18.13 15.75 7.01
C VAL A 133 -17.58 16.93 6.20
N GLY A 134 -16.73 16.61 5.23
CA GLY A 134 -15.97 17.56 4.43
C GLY A 134 -14.75 18.13 5.14
N ALA A 135 -14.39 17.65 6.34
CA ALA A 135 -13.09 17.96 6.94
C ALA A 135 -11.97 17.41 6.06
N VAL A 136 -10.91 18.20 5.86
CA VAL A 136 -9.73 17.83 5.08
C VAL A 136 -8.50 18.00 5.96
N LEU A 137 -7.71 16.95 6.05
CA LEU A 137 -6.38 16.94 6.67
C LEU A 137 -5.36 16.82 5.56
N THR A 138 -4.39 17.73 5.54
CA THR A 138 -3.25 17.65 4.63
C THR A 138 -1.99 17.43 5.45
N LEU A 139 -1.39 16.26 5.31
CA LEU A 139 -0.14 15.90 5.96
C LEU A 139 1.03 16.20 5.03
N THR A 140 2.04 16.90 5.51
CA THR A 140 3.33 17.07 4.84
C THR A 140 4.41 16.30 5.59
N LEU A 141 4.92 15.22 4.99
CA LEU A 141 5.82 14.25 5.64
C LEU A 141 7.29 14.67 5.67
N SER A 142 7.68 15.65 4.86
CA SER A 142 8.95 16.33 5.05
C SER A 142 8.93 17.75 4.51
N ASN A 143 9.65 18.64 5.18
CA ASN A 143 9.96 20.01 4.77
C ASN A 143 11.44 20.26 5.10
N ALA A 144 12.10 21.22 4.43
CA ALA A 144 13.51 21.67 4.53
C ALA A 144 14.42 20.93 5.54
N ASP A 145 14.10 20.96 6.84
CA ASP A 145 14.92 20.37 7.92
C ASP A 145 14.27 19.22 8.71
N LYS A 146 13.04 18.84 8.37
CA LYS A 146 12.24 17.86 9.14
C LYS A 146 11.82 16.70 8.27
N ILE A 147 12.06 15.50 8.79
CA ILE A 147 11.93 14.24 8.05
C ILE A 147 11.08 13.29 8.87
N HIS A 148 10.07 12.67 8.25
CA HIS A 148 9.32 11.61 8.89
C HIS A 148 9.90 10.22 8.59
N TYR A 149 10.00 9.39 9.64
CA TYR A 149 10.37 7.98 9.53
C TYR A 149 9.32 7.09 10.18
N VAL A 150 9.08 5.92 9.57
CA VAL A 150 8.25 4.85 10.14
C VAL A 150 8.95 3.50 9.97
N GLY A 151 8.85 2.65 10.98
CA GLY A 151 9.41 1.31 10.93
C GLY A 151 9.22 0.55 12.23
N ASN A 152 10.21 -0.27 12.58
CA ASN A 152 10.21 -1.11 13.77
C ASN A 152 11.34 -0.80 14.77
N GLY A 153 12.05 0.32 14.55
CA GLY A 153 13.17 0.77 15.37
C GLY A 153 14.54 0.29 14.89
N THR A 154 14.62 -0.74 14.04
CA THR A 154 15.88 -1.19 13.42
C THR A 154 15.91 -0.98 11.91
N ASP A 155 14.74 -1.14 11.28
CA ASP A 155 14.49 -0.87 9.88
C ASP A 155 13.47 0.25 9.77
N MET A 156 13.99 1.45 9.51
CA MET A 156 13.23 2.68 9.47
C MET A 156 13.23 3.23 8.05
N ILE A 157 12.04 3.51 7.54
CA ILE A 157 11.82 4.00 6.18
C ILE A 157 11.48 5.48 6.25
N ARG A 158 12.22 6.28 5.48
CA ARG A 158 11.96 7.73 5.38
C ARG A 158 10.83 7.96 4.39
N PHE A 159 9.81 8.70 4.80
CA PHE A 159 8.75 9.14 3.91
C PHE A 159 8.90 10.63 3.58
N ASN A 160 8.66 10.99 2.32
CA ASN A 160 8.59 12.36 1.84
C ASN A 160 7.38 12.49 0.92
N GLY A 161 6.63 13.57 1.03
CA GLY A 161 5.49 13.86 0.17
C GLY A 161 4.29 14.33 0.95
N THR A 162 3.12 14.23 0.33
CA THR A 162 1.86 14.74 0.87
C THR A 162 0.83 13.61 0.96
N ILE A 163 0.05 13.61 2.03
CA ILE A 163 -1.15 12.79 2.17
C ILE A 163 -2.33 13.71 2.43
N VAL A 164 -3.45 13.49 1.75
CA VAL A 164 -4.70 14.22 1.95
C VAL A 164 -5.75 13.24 2.41
N ILE A 165 -6.32 13.47 3.60
CA ILE A 165 -7.40 12.68 4.17
C ILE A 165 -8.65 13.55 4.22
N THR A 166 -9.70 13.15 3.50
CA THR A 166 -10.99 13.84 3.48
C THR A 166 -12.04 12.99 4.15
N ARG A 167 -12.78 13.54 5.12
CA ARG A 167 -13.97 12.88 5.66
C ARG A 167 -15.13 13.03 4.68
N SER A 168 -15.25 12.08 3.75
CA SER A 168 -16.27 12.09 2.70
C SER A 168 -17.67 11.71 3.21
N GLY A 169 -17.76 11.06 4.37
CA GLY A 169 -19.02 10.72 5.01
C GLY A 169 -18.90 10.51 6.51
N ALA A 170 -20.03 10.24 7.17
CA ALA A 170 -20.06 10.04 8.62
C ALA A 170 -19.16 8.89 9.10
N LYS A 171 -18.92 7.89 8.24
CA LYS A 171 -18.07 6.71 8.50
C LYS A 171 -17.07 6.45 7.39
N THR A 172 -16.80 7.44 6.54
CA THR A 172 -15.99 7.25 5.33
C THR A 172 -14.92 8.31 5.23
N PHE A 173 -13.70 7.87 4.94
CA PHE A 173 -12.56 8.71 4.60
C PHE A 173 -12.07 8.37 3.20
N ASN A 174 -11.82 9.40 2.39
CA ASN A 174 -11.08 9.27 1.15
C ASN A 174 -9.65 9.74 1.41
N ILE A 175 -8.67 8.92 1.03
CA ILE A 175 -7.26 9.18 1.29
C ILE A 175 -6.50 9.17 -0.02
N GLY A 176 -5.84 10.28 -0.32
CA GLY A 176 -4.90 10.36 -1.43
C GLY A 176 -3.48 10.50 -0.90
N SER A 177 -2.52 9.79 -1.47
CA SER A 177 -1.10 10.01 -1.16
C SER A 177 -0.29 10.22 -2.42
N ASN A 178 0.73 11.06 -2.33
CA ASN A 178 1.80 11.16 -3.31
C ASN A 178 3.11 11.24 -2.51
N VAL A 179 3.79 10.09 -2.40
CA VAL A 179 4.92 9.95 -1.47
C VAL A 179 6.06 9.13 -2.06
N ASP A 180 7.27 9.48 -1.63
CA ASP A 180 8.49 8.70 -1.77
C ASP A 180 8.78 7.99 -0.44
N ALA A 181 8.85 6.66 -0.48
CA ALA A 181 9.37 5.81 0.59
C ALA A 181 10.84 5.45 0.29
N LYS A 182 11.76 6.00 1.08
CA LYS A 182 13.21 5.81 0.93
C LYS A 182 13.70 4.70 1.86
N TYR A 183 14.04 3.58 1.26
CA TYR A 183 14.65 2.41 1.87
C TYR A 183 16.18 2.52 1.83
N LYS A 184 16.88 1.66 2.58
CA LYS A 184 18.34 1.52 2.48
C LYS A 184 18.78 1.07 1.08
N THR A 185 17.95 0.30 0.39
CA THR A 185 18.26 -0.32 -0.92
C THR A 185 17.71 0.45 -2.12
N GLY A 186 17.03 1.57 -1.92
CA GLY A 186 16.42 2.32 -3.02
C GLY A 186 15.21 3.13 -2.58
N LYS A 187 14.43 3.60 -3.55
CA LYS A 187 13.26 4.44 -3.30
C LYS A 187 12.04 3.89 -4.04
N VAL A 188 10.94 3.72 -3.32
CA VAL A 188 9.63 3.48 -3.94
C VAL A 188 8.90 4.82 -4.02
N HIS A 189 8.42 5.18 -5.20
CA HIS A 189 7.45 6.25 -5.36
C HIS A 189 6.06 5.64 -5.44
N ILE A 190 5.07 6.19 -4.74
CA ILE A 190 3.71 5.67 -4.75
C ILE A 190 2.67 6.81 -4.67
N GLU A 191 1.72 6.75 -5.60
CA GLU A 191 0.50 7.54 -5.61
C GLU A 191 -0.68 6.61 -5.31
N THR A 192 -1.55 6.98 -4.37
CA THR A 192 -2.72 6.18 -4.00
C THR A 192 -3.99 7.02 -3.99
N ALA A 193 -5.11 6.34 -4.22
CA ALA A 193 -6.46 6.82 -3.99
C ALA A 193 -7.25 5.70 -3.29
N GLU A 194 -7.42 5.82 -1.99
CA GLU A 194 -8.07 4.86 -1.10
C GLU A 194 -9.39 5.41 -0.54
N GLU A 195 -10.38 4.54 -0.39
CA GLU A 195 -11.56 4.77 0.45
C GLU A 195 -11.47 3.85 1.68
N ARG A 196 -11.66 4.43 2.87
CA ARG A 196 -11.80 3.70 4.13
C ARG A 196 -13.19 3.89 4.70
N LYS A 197 -13.91 2.79 4.90
CA LYS A 197 -15.24 2.78 5.49
C LYS A 197 -15.21 2.09 6.84
N GLU A 198 -15.57 2.81 7.89
CA GLU A 198 -15.67 2.26 9.24
C GLU A 198 -16.80 1.22 9.29
N VAL A 199 -16.44 -0.01 9.67
CA VAL A 199 -17.37 -1.13 9.84
C VAL A 199 -17.85 -1.18 11.28
N THR A 200 -16.90 -1.12 12.22
CA THR A 200 -17.15 -1.15 13.66
C THR A 200 -16.15 -0.27 14.37
N ASN A 201 -16.57 0.38 15.45
CA ASN A 201 -15.71 1.15 16.33
C ASN A 201 -16.23 1.00 17.76
N VAL A 202 -15.44 0.35 18.60
CA VAL A 202 -15.77 0.11 20.01
C VAL A 202 -14.85 1.00 20.84
N GLY A 203 -15.21 2.28 20.93
CA GLY A 203 -14.41 3.24 21.67
C GLY A 203 -14.65 4.69 21.23
N GLN A 204 -13.85 5.58 21.79
CA GLN A 204 -13.67 6.93 21.30
C GLN A 204 -12.38 6.97 20.49
N GLY A 205 -12.37 7.75 19.42
CA GLY A 205 -11.21 7.84 18.53
C GLY A 205 -11.24 6.78 17.42
N ILE A 206 -10.07 6.53 16.82
CA ILE A 206 -9.87 5.44 15.84
C ILE A 206 -9.39 4.14 16.49
N TRP A 207 -8.99 4.18 17.76
CA TRP A 207 -8.55 2.98 18.46
C TRP A 207 -9.72 2.01 18.63
N ASN A 208 -9.45 0.72 18.37
CA ASN A 208 -10.43 -0.36 18.21
C ASN A 208 -11.36 -0.25 17.00
N ALA A 209 -11.13 0.70 16.08
CA ALA A 209 -11.89 0.77 14.86
C ALA A 209 -11.44 -0.30 13.84
N VAL A 210 -12.40 -0.80 13.08
CA VAL A 210 -12.20 -1.68 11.94
C VAL A 210 -12.71 -0.99 10.69
N TYR A 211 -11.86 -0.90 9.68
CA TYR A 211 -12.17 -0.30 8.39
C TYR A 211 -12.10 -1.33 7.28
N ASP A 212 -13.08 -1.25 6.38
CA ASP A 212 -12.99 -1.81 5.04
C ASP A 212 -12.27 -0.78 4.16
N VAL A 213 -11.24 -1.23 3.44
CA VAL A 213 -10.38 -0.38 2.62
C VAL A 213 -10.40 -0.89 1.19
N THR A 214 -10.69 0.01 0.26
CA THR A 214 -10.60 -0.22 -1.18
C THR A 214 -9.80 0.90 -1.82
N GLY A 215 -9.23 0.67 -2.99
CA GLY A 215 -8.49 1.73 -3.66
C GLY A 215 -7.68 1.26 -4.85
N THR A 216 -6.97 2.23 -5.40
CA THR A 216 -6.04 2.05 -6.52
C THR A 216 -4.77 2.84 -6.24
N GLY A 217 -3.71 2.49 -6.95
CA GLY A 217 -2.50 3.28 -6.94
C GLY A 217 -1.57 2.95 -8.09
N LYS A 218 -0.50 3.72 -8.15
CA LYS A 218 0.56 3.58 -9.16
C LYS A 218 1.87 4.10 -8.60
N GLY A 219 2.98 3.77 -9.24
CA GLY A 219 4.26 4.19 -8.72
C GLY A 219 5.45 3.65 -9.48
N ILE A 220 6.61 3.79 -8.85
CA ILE A 220 7.90 3.33 -9.35
C ILE A 220 8.58 2.54 -8.22
N THR A 221 9.04 1.32 -8.51
CA THR A 221 9.74 0.45 -7.55
C THR A 221 11.14 0.96 -7.23
N ARG A 222 11.81 0.32 -6.26
CA ARG A 222 13.23 0.58 -5.95
C ARG A 222 14.15 0.40 -7.15
N GLU A 223 13.78 -0.46 -8.09
CA GLU A 223 14.55 -0.78 -9.30
C GLU A 223 14.21 0.10 -10.51
N GLY A 224 13.20 0.97 -10.38
CA GLY A 224 12.77 1.87 -11.45
C GLY A 224 11.65 1.34 -12.35
N SER A 225 11.11 0.15 -12.07
CA SER A 225 9.96 -0.40 -12.79
C SER A 225 8.66 0.31 -12.38
N SER A 226 7.85 0.68 -13.36
CA SER A 226 6.57 1.34 -13.12
C SER A 226 5.50 0.32 -12.81
N PHE A 227 4.66 0.57 -11.81
CA PHE A 227 3.58 -0.33 -11.43
C PHE A 227 2.24 0.39 -11.28
N THR A 228 1.18 -0.39 -11.35
CA THR A 228 -0.19 -0.01 -10.95
C THR A 228 -0.76 -1.09 -10.05
N PHE A 229 -1.65 -0.75 -9.14
CA PHE A 229 -2.35 -1.73 -8.32
C PHE A 229 -3.79 -1.32 -8.03
N PHE A 230 -4.60 -2.31 -7.67
CA PHE A 230 -5.94 -2.09 -7.14
C PHE A 230 -6.29 -3.16 -6.11
N THR A 231 -7.19 -2.81 -5.18
CA THR A 231 -7.75 -3.77 -4.23
C THR A 231 -8.73 -4.69 -4.94
N ALA A 232 -8.34 -5.95 -5.16
CA ALA A 232 -9.21 -6.95 -5.81
C ALA A 232 -10.25 -7.53 -4.87
N THR A 233 -9.90 -7.64 -3.59
CA THR A 233 -10.87 -7.85 -2.52
C THR A 233 -10.69 -6.77 -1.47
N VAL A 234 -11.77 -6.47 -0.74
CA VAL A 234 -11.75 -5.46 0.32
C VAL A 234 -10.65 -5.81 1.32
N LEU A 235 -9.75 -4.86 1.56
CA LEU A 235 -8.75 -4.98 2.60
C LEU A 235 -9.40 -4.65 3.94
N GLN A 236 -9.12 -5.41 4.99
CA GLN A 236 -9.61 -5.08 6.32
C GLN A 236 -8.46 -4.54 7.18
N LYS A 237 -8.66 -3.35 7.73
CA LYS A 237 -7.74 -2.70 8.66
C LYS A 237 -8.34 -2.71 10.06
N SER A 238 -7.66 -3.34 11.03
CA SER A 238 -8.05 -3.31 12.45
C SER A 238 -7.03 -2.50 13.25
N ILE A 239 -7.48 -1.42 13.89
CA ILE A 239 -6.65 -0.54 14.71
C ILE A 239 -6.74 -0.99 16.16
N GLN A 240 -6.20 -2.17 16.44
CA GLN A 240 -6.18 -2.81 17.75
C GLN A 240 -4.75 -3.24 18.09
N PRO A 241 -4.42 -3.50 19.38
CA PRO A 241 -3.13 -4.09 19.73
C PRO A 241 -2.80 -5.28 18.81
N ILE A 242 -1.55 -5.38 18.36
CA ILE A 242 -1.03 -6.43 17.46
C ILE A 242 -1.51 -6.31 16.00
N CYS A 243 -2.76 -5.92 15.76
CA CYS A 243 -3.40 -5.90 14.43
C CYS A 243 -3.16 -4.61 13.64
N SER A 244 -2.81 -3.52 14.33
CA SER A 244 -2.63 -2.19 13.77
C SER A 244 -1.42 -2.04 12.83
N ARG A 245 -0.53 -3.03 12.71
CA ARG A 245 0.68 -2.90 11.88
C ARG A 245 0.43 -2.90 10.38
N SER A 246 -0.61 -3.59 9.92
CA SER A 246 -0.97 -3.68 8.49
C SER A 246 -2.45 -4.06 8.33
N TYR A 247 -2.83 -4.56 7.16
CA TYR A 247 -4.13 -5.14 6.88
C TYR A 247 -4.19 -6.58 7.43
N VAL A 248 -5.35 -6.96 7.96
CA VAL A 248 -5.62 -8.29 8.54
C VAL A 248 -5.99 -9.30 7.45
N GLN A 249 -6.60 -8.83 6.36
CA GLN A 249 -7.01 -9.65 5.22
C GLN A 249 -7.22 -8.80 3.98
N GLY A 250 -7.34 -9.48 2.84
CA GLY A 250 -7.68 -8.91 1.55
C GLY A 250 -6.55 -9.06 0.53
N LEU A 251 -6.90 -8.78 -0.72
CA LEU A 251 -6.06 -9.02 -1.90
C LEU A 251 -5.82 -7.73 -2.67
N VAL A 252 -4.58 -7.51 -3.07
CA VAL A 252 -4.19 -6.45 -4.00
C VAL A 252 -3.60 -7.09 -5.25
N GLU A 253 -4.10 -6.69 -6.42
CA GLU A 253 -3.50 -7.07 -7.69
C GLU A 253 -2.55 -5.97 -8.11
N VAL A 254 -1.31 -6.34 -8.41
CA VAL A 254 -0.24 -5.43 -8.82
C VAL A 254 0.22 -5.82 -10.21
N LYS A 255 0.25 -4.84 -11.10
CA LYS A 255 0.81 -4.97 -12.44
C LYS A 255 2.07 -4.13 -12.55
N ASN A 256 3.21 -4.77 -12.78
CA ASN A 256 4.41 -4.11 -13.27
C ASN A 256 4.22 -3.83 -14.75
N THR A 257 4.03 -2.55 -15.05
CA THR A 257 3.74 -2.06 -16.39
C THR A 257 5.00 -1.99 -17.27
N THR A 258 6.19 -1.96 -16.67
CA THR A 258 7.46 -2.00 -17.40
C THR A 258 7.75 -3.40 -17.92
N GLU A 259 7.63 -4.40 -17.06
CA GLU A 259 7.96 -5.80 -17.37
C GLU A 259 6.75 -6.61 -17.84
N ASN A 260 5.56 -6.00 -17.78
CA ASN A 260 4.27 -6.65 -18.07
C ASN A 260 4.06 -7.94 -17.25
N ALA A 261 4.46 -7.88 -15.98
CA ALA A 261 4.26 -8.93 -14.99
C ALA A 261 3.08 -8.58 -14.07
N ASN A 262 2.36 -9.60 -13.61
CA ASN A 262 1.27 -9.45 -12.66
C ASN A 262 1.56 -10.30 -11.42
N VAL A 263 1.34 -9.72 -10.25
CA VAL A 263 1.46 -10.41 -8.97
C VAL A 263 0.30 -10.05 -8.07
N THR A 264 -0.09 -10.99 -7.21
CA THR A 264 -1.15 -10.80 -6.22
C THR A 264 -0.55 -10.76 -4.83
N ILE A 265 -0.85 -9.71 -4.07
CA ILE A 265 -0.50 -9.59 -2.65
C ILE A 265 -1.69 -10.07 -1.82
N ASN A 266 -1.46 -11.05 -0.95
CA ASN A 266 -2.44 -11.57 -0.01
C ASN A 266 -2.03 -11.29 1.44
N PHE A 267 -2.79 -10.44 2.13
CA PHE A 267 -2.56 -10.10 3.54
C PHE A 267 -3.06 -11.16 4.54
N ASP A 268 -3.84 -12.15 4.08
CA ASP A 268 -4.28 -13.32 4.87
C ASP A 268 -4.05 -14.63 4.09
N HIS A 269 -2.78 -14.94 3.85
CA HIS A 269 -2.40 -16.13 3.07
C HIS A 269 -2.73 -17.47 3.76
N LYS A 270 -3.06 -17.44 5.06
CA LYS A 270 -3.49 -18.61 5.83
C LYS A 270 -5.01 -18.72 5.95
N PHE A 271 -5.75 -17.72 5.47
CA PHE A 271 -7.21 -17.64 5.51
C PHE A 271 -7.79 -17.80 6.92
N ASN A 272 -7.11 -17.23 7.91
CA ASN A 272 -7.48 -17.33 9.32
C ASN A 272 -7.94 -15.98 9.91
N LYS A 273 -7.76 -14.87 9.18
CA LYS A 273 -8.04 -13.49 9.63
C LYS A 273 -7.33 -13.13 10.93
N GLU A 274 -6.18 -13.75 11.18
CA GLU A 274 -5.33 -13.42 12.31
C GLU A 274 -4.48 -12.20 12.00
N CYS A 275 -3.94 -11.58 13.04
CA CYS A 275 -3.10 -10.39 12.92
C CYS A 275 -1.66 -10.76 12.53
N ASP A 276 -1.54 -11.48 11.41
CA ASP A 276 -0.30 -11.95 10.84
C ASP A 276 0.59 -10.76 10.45
N ARG A 277 1.87 -10.82 10.87
CA ARG A 277 2.87 -9.81 10.51
C ARG A 277 3.56 -10.15 9.19
N ASN A 278 2.78 -10.59 8.20
CA ASN A 278 3.29 -11.03 6.93
C ASN A 278 2.23 -10.93 5.83
N PHE A 279 2.69 -10.91 4.58
CA PHE A 279 1.85 -11.05 3.40
C PHE A 279 2.52 -12.01 2.42
N ALA A 280 1.74 -12.64 1.55
CA ALA A 280 2.26 -13.46 0.46
C ALA A 280 2.17 -12.70 -0.86
N VAL A 281 3.23 -12.74 -1.66
CA VAL A 281 3.22 -12.32 -3.06
C VAL A 281 3.15 -13.58 -3.92
N SER A 282 2.11 -13.70 -4.74
CA SER A 282 1.89 -14.84 -5.63
C SER A 282 2.07 -14.42 -7.08
N LEU A 283 2.81 -15.22 -7.83
CA LEU A 283 2.91 -15.07 -9.28
C LEU A 283 1.74 -15.77 -9.97
N THR A 284 1.50 -15.40 -11.23
CA THR A 284 0.46 -16.04 -12.07
C THR A 284 0.67 -17.54 -12.30
N ASN A 285 1.89 -18.05 -12.11
CA ASN A 285 2.21 -19.48 -12.21
C ASN A 285 1.86 -20.28 -10.94
N GLY A 286 1.30 -19.63 -9.91
CA GLY A 286 0.89 -20.24 -8.64
C GLY A 286 2.00 -20.36 -7.59
N GLN A 287 3.24 -19.96 -7.91
CA GLN A 287 4.30 -19.85 -6.90
C GLN A 287 4.05 -18.63 -6.01
N ALA A 288 4.42 -18.73 -4.74
CA ALA A 288 4.26 -17.67 -3.77
C ALA A 288 5.47 -17.54 -2.84
N LYS A 289 5.76 -16.30 -2.44
CA LYS A 289 6.79 -15.97 -1.46
C LYS A 289 6.19 -15.14 -0.34
N ILE A 290 6.57 -15.44 0.90
CA ILE A 290 6.05 -14.78 2.10
C ILE A 290 7.04 -13.72 2.57
N TYR A 291 6.53 -12.54 2.86
CA TYR A 291 7.28 -11.37 3.33
C TYR A 291 6.81 -10.97 4.72
N LYS A 292 7.74 -10.62 5.61
CA LYS A 292 7.43 -10.22 6.99
C LYS A 292 7.28 -8.71 7.08
N ILE A 293 6.16 -8.23 7.59
CA ILE A 293 5.98 -6.81 7.88
C ILE A 293 6.73 -6.51 9.18
N ASN A 294 7.97 -6.05 9.02
CA ASN A 294 8.84 -5.58 10.08
C ASN A 294 8.25 -4.34 10.74
#